data_AF-A0A838H552-F1
#
_entry.id   AF-A0A838H552-F1
#
_cell.length_a   1.000
_cell.length_b   1.000
_cell.length_c   1.000
_cell.angle_alpha   90.00
_cell.angle_beta   90.00
_cell.angle_gamma   90.00
#
_symmetry.space_group_name_H-M   'P 1'
#
loop_
_entity.id
_entity.type
_entity.pdbx_description
1 polymer ?
#
loop_
_entity_poly.entity_id
_entity_poly.type
_entity_poly.pdbx_seq_one_letter_code
_entity_poly.pdbx_strand_id
1 'polypeptide(L)'
;MTTSEGATGNERVRLRVDDHGRVVDESGRIYDLEEAILATRWVTATKYPPPHQYAVLGRTPMGPWDVIATAIRGRSDSYLAYFRGYWRPNRYLDLPDHRYWRTSNGGPGGRVTHMLNRCTYASAEPPRRVDEGALPIEWFGPPWLDYGSPWPADWHYDPVIDRWVDPAGRPTGDGRPTKGR
;
A
#
# COMPACT_ATOMS: atom_id res chain seq x y z
N MET A 1 -24.44 -21.99 36.38
CA MET A 1 -23.32 -21.75 35.44
C MET A 1 -23.89 -21.02 34.26
N THR A 2 -23.74 -19.70 34.23
CA THR A 2 -24.26 -18.84 33.17
C THR A 2 -23.12 -18.60 32.20
N THR A 3 -23.17 -19.25 31.04
CA THR A 3 -22.25 -18.98 29.94
C THR A 3 -22.56 -17.59 29.42
N SER A 4 -21.67 -16.64 29.67
CA SER A 4 -21.70 -15.30 29.09
C SER A 4 -21.47 -15.42 27.58
N GLU A 5 -22.51 -15.17 26.80
CA GLU A 5 -22.44 -14.99 25.36
C GLU A 5 -21.47 -13.85 25.04
N GLY A 6 -20.45 -14.19 24.24
CA GLY A 6 -19.44 -13.25 23.78
C GLY A 6 -20.08 -12.14 22.96
N ALA A 7 -19.95 -10.91 23.44
CA ALA A 7 -20.28 -9.72 22.69
C ALA A 7 -19.48 -9.70 21.38
N THR A 8 -20.12 -10.10 20.28
CA THR A 8 -19.66 -9.87 18.90
C THR A 8 -20.00 -8.44 18.47
N GLY A 9 -19.78 -7.49 19.38
CA GLY A 9 -19.87 -6.08 19.09
C GLY A 9 -18.65 -5.70 18.26
N ASN A 10 -18.86 -5.54 16.95
CA ASN A 10 -17.95 -4.86 16.03
C ASN A 10 -17.84 -3.35 16.36
N GLU A 11 -17.78 -2.99 17.64
CA GLU A 11 -17.63 -1.61 18.06
C GLU A 11 -16.21 -1.19 17.73
N ARG A 12 -16.13 -0.18 16.85
CA ARG A 12 -14.84 0.33 16.39
C ARG A 12 -14.26 1.18 17.51
N VAL A 13 -13.34 0.60 18.28
CA VAL A 13 -12.58 1.31 19.28
C VAL A 13 -11.82 2.45 18.62
N ARG A 14 -11.93 3.67 19.16
CA ARG A 14 -11.19 4.83 18.67
C ARG A 14 -9.74 4.75 19.14
N LEU A 15 -8.83 4.61 18.18
CA LEU A 15 -7.40 4.52 18.43
C LEU A 15 -6.67 5.81 18.06
N ARG A 16 -5.65 6.15 18.84
CA ARG A 16 -4.70 7.24 18.59
C ARG A 16 -3.28 6.81 18.91
N VAL A 17 -2.31 7.61 18.50
CA VAL A 17 -0.92 7.49 18.96
C VAL A 17 -0.73 8.48 20.12
N ASP A 18 -0.14 8.03 21.23
CA ASP A 18 0.21 8.89 22.36
C ASP A 18 1.59 9.57 22.19
N ASP A 19 1.98 10.38 23.17
CA ASP A 19 3.24 11.14 23.13
C ASP A 19 4.50 10.24 23.16
N HIS A 20 4.33 8.95 23.48
CA HIS A 20 5.38 7.95 23.46
C HIS A 20 5.38 7.10 22.18
N GLY A 21 4.55 7.43 21.19
CA GLY A 21 4.47 6.69 19.94
C GLY A 21 3.71 5.36 20.03
N ARG A 22 2.97 5.12 21.13
CA ARG A 22 2.20 3.90 21.36
C ARG A 22 0.77 4.07 20.86
N VAL A 23 0.18 2.98 20.35
CA VAL A 23 -1.24 2.98 19.96
C VAL A 23 -2.10 2.75 21.20
N VAL A 24 -3.01 3.67 21.48
CA VAL A 24 -3.89 3.63 22.66
C VAL A 24 -5.35 3.88 22.30
N ASP A 25 -6.27 3.36 23.10
CA ASP A 25 -7.69 3.72 23.03
C ASP A 25 -8.09 4.86 23.99
N GLU A 26 -9.38 5.19 24.00
CA GLU A 26 -9.96 6.23 24.88
C GLU A 26 -9.91 5.87 26.37
N SER A 27 -9.79 4.58 26.72
CA SER A 27 -9.62 4.12 28.11
C SER A 27 -8.16 4.14 28.58
N GLY A 28 -7.22 4.43 27.68
CA GLY A 28 -5.78 4.41 27.95
C GLY A 28 -5.17 3.01 27.82
N ARG A 29 -5.91 2.02 27.32
CA ARG A 29 -5.35 0.69 27.01
C ARG A 29 -4.32 0.84 25.90
N ILE A 30 -3.15 0.25 26.11
CA ILE A 30 -2.08 0.20 25.12
C ILE A 30 -2.25 -1.05 24.26
N TYR A 31 -2.07 -0.89 22.96
CA TYR A 31 -2.07 -1.96 21.97
C TYR A 31 -0.66 -2.22 21.48
N ASP A 32 -0.27 -3.48 21.49
CA ASP A 32 1.02 -3.90 20.98
C ASP A 32 1.00 -3.96 19.44
N LEU A 33 1.94 -3.25 18.81
CA LEU A 33 2.03 -3.16 17.36
C LEU A 33 2.56 -4.46 16.74
N GLU A 34 3.48 -5.14 17.40
CA GLU A 34 4.05 -6.41 16.93
C GLU A 34 2.98 -7.51 16.98
N GLU A 35 2.23 -7.61 18.07
CA GLU A 35 1.08 -8.51 18.20
C GLU A 35 0.05 -8.27 17.10
N ALA A 36 -0.28 -7.01 16.81
CA ALA A 36 -1.19 -6.65 15.72
C ALA A 36 -0.64 -7.07 14.34
N ILE A 37 0.66 -6.90 14.10
CA ILE A 37 1.31 -7.34 12.85
C ILE A 37 1.24 -8.86 12.69
N LEU A 38 1.50 -9.62 13.75
CA LEU A 38 1.43 -11.08 13.76
C LEU A 38 0.00 -11.61 13.60
N ALA A 39 -0.98 -10.95 14.22
CA ALA A 39 -2.40 -11.31 14.12
C ALA A 39 -3.05 -10.92 12.78
N THR A 40 -2.39 -10.08 11.97
CA THR A 40 -2.92 -9.64 10.68
C THR A 40 -2.77 -10.73 9.62
N ARG A 41 -3.85 -10.99 8.88
CA ARG A 41 -3.87 -11.98 7.79
C ARG A 41 -3.25 -11.41 6.52
N TRP A 42 -1.92 -11.46 6.44
CA TRP A 42 -1.16 -11.03 5.27
C TRP A 42 -1.34 -11.99 4.09
N VAL A 43 -1.58 -11.43 2.91
CA VAL A 43 -1.66 -12.14 1.63
C VAL A 43 -0.46 -11.73 0.79
N THR A 44 0.31 -12.70 0.30
CA THR A 44 1.42 -12.44 -0.62
C THR A 44 0.90 -12.02 -1.98
N ALA A 45 1.30 -10.84 -2.46
CA ALA A 45 1.08 -10.45 -3.85
C ALA A 45 2.04 -11.24 -4.74
N THR A 46 1.53 -12.23 -5.46
CA THR A 46 2.32 -13.14 -6.30
C THR A 46 2.62 -12.57 -7.70
N LYS A 47 2.00 -11.46 -8.08
CA LYS A 47 2.16 -10.83 -9.38
C LYS A 47 2.65 -9.39 -9.18
N TYR A 48 3.87 -9.13 -9.66
CA TYR A 48 4.66 -7.88 -9.71
C TYR A 48 5.64 -7.53 -8.57
N PRO A 49 6.89 -7.15 -8.90
CA PRO A 49 7.77 -6.44 -8.00
C PRO A 49 7.21 -5.07 -7.57
N PRO A 50 7.53 -4.64 -6.35
CA PRO A 50 8.23 -5.43 -5.35
C PRO A 50 7.34 -6.51 -4.73
N PRO A 51 7.87 -7.72 -4.44
CA PRO A 51 7.18 -8.69 -3.59
C PRO A 51 6.76 -7.99 -2.30
N HIS A 52 5.45 -7.84 -2.14
CA HIS A 52 4.85 -7.25 -0.97
C HIS A 52 3.71 -8.14 -0.50
N GLN A 53 3.35 -7.95 0.75
CA GLN A 53 2.18 -8.57 1.33
C GLN A 53 1.15 -7.49 1.61
N TYR A 54 -0.13 -7.86 1.53
CA TYR A 54 -1.21 -6.93 1.83
C TYR A 54 -2.30 -7.58 2.68
N ALA A 55 -3.00 -6.76 3.44
CA ALA A 55 -4.19 -7.13 4.19
C ALA A 55 -5.34 -6.19 3.80
N VAL A 56 -6.44 -6.77 3.32
CA VAL A 56 -7.62 -6.01 2.86
C VAL A 56 -8.54 -5.75 4.04
N LEU A 57 -8.99 -4.49 4.19
CA LEU A 57 -10.00 -4.14 5.19
C LEU A 57 -11.27 -4.98 4.99
N GLY A 58 -11.78 -5.57 6.07
CA GLY A 58 -12.92 -6.48 6.04
C GLY A 58 -12.59 -7.94 5.69
N ARG A 59 -11.32 -8.27 5.39
CA ARG A 59 -10.84 -9.66 5.23
C ARG A 59 -9.81 -10.07 6.29
N THR A 60 -9.48 -9.18 7.21
CA THR A 60 -8.64 -9.41 8.39
C THR A 60 -9.39 -8.91 9.63
N PRO A 61 -9.09 -9.43 10.84
CA PRO A 61 -9.68 -8.91 12.08
C PRO A 61 -9.48 -7.39 12.20
N MET A 62 -10.54 -6.66 12.53
CA MET A 62 -10.52 -5.19 12.51
C MET A 62 -9.55 -4.59 13.53
N GLY A 63 -9.45 -5.16 14.73
CA GLY A 63 -8.55 -4.67 15.79
C GLY A 63 -7.09 -4.56 15.32
N PRO A 64 -6.44 -5.67 14.91
CA PRO A 64 -5.08 -5.64 14.37
C PRO A 64 -4.89 -4.66 13.20
N TRP A 65 -5.84 -4.61 12.27
CA TRP A 65 -5.78 -3.69 11.13
C TRP A 65 -5.82 -2.22 11.58
N ASP A 66 -6.75 -1.86 12.47
CA ASP A 66 -6.92 -0.49 12.95
C ASP A 66 -5.71 -0.05 13.80
N VAL A 67 -5.08 -0.96 14.55
CA VAL A 67 -3.82 -0.70 15.29
C VAL A 67 -2.70 -0.32 14.33
N ILE A 68 -2.43 -1.14 13.31
CA ILE A 68 -1.35 -0.87 12.34
C ILE A 68 -1.64 0.40 11.53
N ALA A 69 -2.88 0.57 11.06
CA ALA A 69 -3.27 1.77 10.32
C ALA A 69 -3.12 3.05 11.17
N THR A 70 -3.40 2.96 12.47
CA THR A 70 -3.22 4.06 13.41
C THR A 70 -1.75 4.36 13.64
N ALA A 71 -0.91 3.34 13.82
CA ALA A 71 0.53 3.50 13.95
C ALA A 71 1.14 4.18 12.71
N ILE A 72 0.82 3.71 11.50
CA ILE A 72 1.27 4.32 10.24
C ILE A 72 0.86 5.79 10.17
N ARG A 73 -0.36 6.13 10.62
CA ARG A 73 -0.89 7.50 10.54
C ARG A 73 -0.24 8.46 11.53
N GLY A 74 0.00 8.01 12.77
CA GLY A 74 0.19 8.89 13.91
C GLY A 74 1.59 8.87 14.53
N ARG A 75 2.45 7.89 14.24
CA ARG A 75 3.79 7.86 14.81
C ARG A 75 4.67 8.96 14.23
N SER A 76 5.53 9.53 15.06
CA SER A 76 6.45 10.62 14.70
C SER A 76 7.52 10.22 13.69
N ASP A 77 7.87 8.93 13.64
CA ASP A 77 8.80 8.34 12.66
C ASP A 77 8.11 7.95 11.34
N SER A 78 6.80 8.16 11.21
CA SER A 78 6.11 7.97 9.93
C SER A 78 6.38 9.13 8.99
N TYR A 79 6.53 8.83 7.70
CA TYR A 79 6.91 9.82 6.69
C TYR A 79 6.05 9.72 5.44
N LEU A 80 5.90 10.84 4.73
CA LEU A 80 5.24 10.86 3.42
C LEU A 80 6.26 10.57 2.34
N ALA A 81 5.93 9.66 1.41
CA ALA A 81 6.79 9.34 0.30
C ALA A 81 6.00 8.92 -0.94
N TYR A 82 6.66 9.03 -2.09
CA TYR A 82 6.17 8.50 -3.36
C TYR A 82 6.85 7.18 -3.64
N PHE A 83 6.07 6.10 -3.64
CA PHE A 83 6.42 4.90 -4.38
C PHE A 83 5.98 5.06 -5.83
N ARG A 84 6.68 4.44 -6.78
CA ARG A 84 6.38 4.59 -8.21
C ARG A 84 4.93 4.22 -8.53
N GLY A 85 4.33 4.97 -9.46
CA GLY A 85 2.96 4.76 -9.92
C GLY A 85 1.88 5.38 -9.03
N TYR A 86 2.24 5.91 -7.86
CA TYR A 86 1.34 6.71 -7.05
C TYR A 86 1.47 8.20 -7.35
N TRP A 87 0.35 8.80 -7.74
CA TRP A 87 0.24 10.25 -7.94
C TRP A 87 0.15 11.05 -6.64
N ARG A 88 -0.24 10.38 -5.55
CA ARG A 88 -0.34 10.97 -4.21
C ARG A 88 0.67 10.29 -3.30
N PRO A 89 1.33 11.02 -2.40
CA PRO A 89 2.23 10.40 -1.46
C PRO A 89 1.42 9.53 -0.50
N ASN A 90 1.97 8.36 -0.16
CA ASN A 90 1.44 7.55 0.93
C ASN A 90 2.26 7.80 2.18
N ARG A 91 1.67 7.52 3.33
CA ARG A 91 2.39 7.53 4.60
C ARG A 91 2.98 6.15 4.85
N TYR A 92 4.27 6.12 5.14
CA TYR A 92 5.07 4.94 5.39
C TYR A 92 5.51 4.92 6.85
N LEU A 93 5.67 3.72 7.38
CA LEU A 93 6.28 3.43 8.67
C LEU A 93 7.29 2.30 8.48
N ASP A 94 8.55 2.60 8.77
CA ASP A 94 9.66 1.64 8.70
C ASP A 94 9.84 1.03 10.10
N LEU A 95 9.72 -0.30 10.19
CA LEU A 95 10.00 -1.10 11.39
C LEU A 95 11.18 -2.04 11.10
N PRO A 96 11.83 -2.68 12.10
CA PRO A 96 13.10 -3.37 11.91
C PRO A 96 13.20 -4.30 10.69
N ASP A 97 12.13 -5.03 10.35
CA ASP A 97 12.16 -6.01 9.24
C ASP A 97 11.42 -5.56 7.97
N HIS A 98 10.48 -4.64 8.11
CA HIS A 98 9.51 -4.34 7.07
C HIS A 98 9.14 -2.86 7.04
N ARG A 99 8.81 -2.41 5.83
CA ARG A 99 8.15 -1.15 5.55
C ARG A 99 6.65 -1.37 5.45
N TYR A 100 5.85 -0.51 6.07
CA TYR A 100 4.40 -0.59 6.09
C TYR A 100 3.77 0.68 5.52
N TRP A 101 2.68 0.54 4.75
CA TRP A 101 1.90 1.69 4.27
C TRP A 101 0.46 1.31 4.00
N ARG A 102 -0.42 2.31 4.02
CA ARG A 102 -1.83 2.15 3.68
C ARG A 102 -2.10 2.67 2.28
N THR A 103 -2.89 1.93 1.50
CA THR A 103 -3.41 2.38 0.21
C THR A 103 -4.94 2.33 0.19
N SER A 104 -5.51 3.07 -0.76
CA SER A 104 -6.95 3.06 -1.06
C SER A 104 -7.09 3.08 -2.57
N ASN A 105 -7.57 1.98 -3.16
CA ASN A 105 -7.75 1.86 -4.60
C ASN A 105 -9.25 1.80 -4.94
N GLY A 106 -9.63 2.46 -6.04
CA GLY A 106 -10.93 2.25 -6.64
C GLY A 106 -11.05 0.82 -7.15
N GLY A 107 -12.04 0.09 -6.66
CA GLY A 107 -12.42 -1.24 -7.11
C GLY A 107 -13.58 -1.19 -8.12
N PRO A 108 -13.93 -2.34 -8.71
CA PRO A 108 -15.06 -2.45 -9.63
C PRO A 108 -16.35 -1.89 -9.03
N GLY A 109 -17.09 -1.09 -9.81
CA GLY A 109 -18.35 -0.48 -9.37
C GLY A 109 -18.18 0.68 -8.39
N GLY A 110 -17.03 1.35 -8.37
CA GLY A 110 -16.79 2.55 -7.55
C GLY A 110 -16.51 2.27 -6.07
N ARG A 111 -16.39 0.99 -5.67
CA ARG A 111 -16.11 0.62 -4.27
C ARG A 111 -14.64 0.87 -3.94
N VAL A 112 -14.35 1.61 -2.88
CA VAL A 112 -12.96 1.81 -2.42
C VAL A 112 -12.50 0.59 -1.63
N THR A 113 -11.37 0.01 -2.03
CA THR A 113 -10.69 -1.06 -1.30
C THR A 113 -9.52 -0.46 -0.52
N HIS A 114 -9.55 -0.61 0.81
CA HIS A 114 -8.45 -0.21 1.68
C HIS A 114 -7.53 -1.40 1.96
N MET A 115 -6.22 -1.17 1.83
CA MET A 115 -5.20 -2.19 2.05
C MET A 115 -4.13 -1.65 2.99
N LEU A 116 -3.72 -2.48 3.94
CA LEU A 116 -2.41 -2.36 4.57
C LEU A 116 -1.43 -3.16 3.71
N ASN A 117 -0.27 -2.61 3.45
CA ASN A 117 0.76 -3.24 2.65
C ASN A 117 2.04 -3.29 3.48
N ARG A 118 2.85 -4.32 3.24
CA ARG A 118 4.21 -4.40 3.77
C ARG A 118 5.18 -5.03 2.79
N CYS A 119 6.44 -4.64 2.84
CA CYS A 119 7.52 -5.27 2.09
C CYS A 119 8.79 -5.32 2.94
N THR A 120 9.71 -6.23 2.63
CA THR A 120 11.05 -6.17 3.22
C THR A 120 11.85 -5.09 2.52
N TYR A 121 12.89 -4.56 3.17
CA TYR A 121 13.74 -3.53 2.57
C TYR A 121 14.45 -3.99 1.29
N ALA A 122 14.73 -5.28 1.17
CA ALA A 122 15.38 -5.86 0.00
C ALA A 122 14.39 -6.19 -1.13
N SER A 123 13.08 -6.30 -0.85
CA SER A 123 12.12 -6.68 -1.88
C SER A 123 11.66 -5.50 -2.73
N ALA A 124 11.87 -4.26 -2.28
CA ALA A 124 11.44 -3.03 -2.95
C ALA A 124 12.50 -1.94 -3.00
N GLU A 125 12.49 -1.15 -4.07
CA GLU A 125 13.17 0.14 -4.05
C GLU A 125 12.64 1.01 -2.89
N PRO A 126 13.49 1.83 -2.27
CA PRO A 126 13.05 2.76 -1.25
C PRO A 126 12.08 3.80 -1.85
N PRO A 127 10.98 4.15 -1.15
CA PRO A 127 10.09 5.20 -1.59
C PRO A 127 10.81 6.55 -1.48
N ARG A 128 10.54 7.45 -2.41
CA ARG A 128 11.21 8.77 -2.48
C ARG A 128 10.49 9.73 -1.54
N ARG A 129 11.18 10.25 -0.53
CA ARG A 129 10.52 10.97 0.56
C ARG A 129 10.16 12.41 0.21
N VAL A 130 8.99 12.84 0.68
CA VAL A 130 8.47 14.20 0.43
C VAL A 130 9.29 15.25 1.16
N ASP A 131 9.77 14.95 2.37
CA ASP A 131 10.63 15.83 3.16
C ASP A 131 12.03 16.00 2.55
N GLU A 132 12.42 15.11 1.62
CA GLU A 132 13.63 15.21 0.79
C GLU A 132 13.37 15.89 -0.57
N GLY A 133 12.18 16.45 -0.78
CA GLY A 133 11.82 17.15 -2.02
C GLY A 133 11.32 16.25 -3.15
N ALA A 134 10.97 14.98 -2.87
CA ALA A 134 10.44 14.11 -3.90
C ALA A 134 9.08 14.60 -4.43
N LEU A 135 8.95 14.59 -5.75
CA LEU A 135 7.71 14.86 -6.49
C LEU A 135 7.13 13.55 -7.05
N PRO A 136 5.82 13.48 -7.35
CA PRO A 136 5.25 12.33 -8.05
C PRO A 136 5.98 12.16 -9.39
N ILE A 137 6.40 10.94 -9.68
CA ILE A 137 6.94 10.60 -10.99
C ILE A 137 5.90 9.73 -11.67
N GLU A 138 5.55 10.14 -12.89
CA GLU A 138 4.69 9.35 -13.75
C GLU A 138 5.37 8.01 -14.03
N TRP A 139 4.68 6.92 -13.68
CA TRP A 139 5.16 5.59 -13.97
C TRP A 139 4.78 5.23 -15.40
N PHE A 140 5.80 5.15 -16.24
CA PHE A 140 5.74 4.45 -17.51
C PHE A 140 6.17 3.00 -17.20
N GLY A 141 5.27 2.00 -17.39
CA GLY A 141 5.69 0.58 -17.41
C GLY A 141 4.87 -0.63 -16.92
N PRO A 142 5.11 -1.89 -17.35
CA PRO A 142 4.94 -3.06 -16.51
C PRO A 142 5.79 -3.00 -15.20
N PRO A 143 5.22 -2.88 -13.99
CA PRO A 143 5.89 -2.82 -12.65
C PRO A 143 7.13 -3.71 -12.27
N TRP A 144 7.78 -4.46 -13.18
CA TRP A 144 8.80 -5.49 -12.96
C TRP A 144 10.15 -5.18 -13.61
N LEU A 145 10.29 -4.06 -14.32
CA LEU A 145 11.58 -3.66 -14.89
C LEU A 145 12.31 -2.71 -13.94
N ASP A 146 13.60 -3.00 -13.74
CA ASP A 146 14.53 -2.24 -12.88
C ASP A 146 14.67 -0.77 -13.30
N TYR A 147 14.41 -0.45 -14.57
CA TYR A 147 14.46 0.90 -15.13
C TYR A 147 13.07 1.53 -15.36
N GLY A 148 12.01 0.93 -14.83
CA GLY A 148 10.65 1.21 -15.30
C GLY A 148 10.44 0.60 -16.68
N SER A 149 9.26 0.78 -17.24
CA SER A 149 8.92 0.00 -18.43
C SER A 149 7.90 0.69 -19.33
N PRO A 150 7.28 0.00 -20.27
CA PRO A 150 6.12 0.53 -20.99
C PRO A 150 4.79 -0.15 -20.71
N TRP A 151 3.91 0.49 -19.96
CA TRP A 151 2.52 0.01 -19.79
C TRP A 151 1.74 0.36 -21.06
N PRO A 152 0.76 -0.47 -21.49
CA PRO A 152 0.34 -1.77 -20.93
C PRO A 152 1.28 -2.98 -21.10
N ALA A 153 1.06 -4.03 -20.30
CA ALA A 153 1.94 -5.21 -20.17
C ALA A 153 2.19 -6.00 -21.47
N ASP A 154 1.32 -5.84 -22.47
CA ASP A 154 1.46 -6.45 -23.81
C ASP A 154 1.91 -5.43 -24.86
N TRP A 155 2.23 -4.21 -24.42
CA TRP A 155 2.77 -3.19 -25.30
C TRP A 155 4.28 -3.35 -25.38
N HIS A 156 4.78 -3.43 -26.60
CA HIS A 156 6.21 -3.44 -26.86
C HIS A 156 6.55 -2.23 -27.73
N TYR A 157 7.78 -1.76 -27.59
CA TYR A 157 8.31 -0.75 -28.49
C TYR A 157 8.82 -1.49 -29.72
N ASP A 158 8.31 -1.11 -30.89
CA ASP A 158 8.78 -1.62 -32.17
C ASP A 158 9.80 -0.61 -32.75
N PRO A 159 11.10 -0.95 -32.75
CA PRO A 159 12.14 -0.06 -33.26
C PRO A 159 12.11 0.11 -34.79
N VAL A 160 11.38 -0.73 -35.52
CA VAL A 160 11.25 -0.63 -36.98
C VAL A 160 10.33 0.53 -37.36
N ILE A 161 9.30 0.78 -36.55
CA ILE A 161 8.30 1.84 -36.79
C ILE A 161 8.39 3.01 -35.81
N ASP A 162 9.34 2.97 -34.87
CA ASP A 162 9.57 3.97 -33.81
C ASP A 162 8.30 4.28 -33.00
N ARG A 163 7.55 3.24 -32.62
CA ARG A 163 6.26 3.39 -31.91
C ARG A 163 6.02 2.29 -30.89
N TRP A 164 5.13 2.60 -29.94
CA TRP A 164 4.54 1.63 -29.03
C TRP A 164 3.44 0.86 -29.75
N VAL A 165 3.43 -0.47 -29.62
CA VAL A 165 2.47 -1.37 -30.28
C VAL A 165 1.61 -2.04 -29.22
N ASP A 166 0.29 -2.09 -29.41
CA ASP A 166 -0.67 -2.71 -28.49
C ASP A 166 -0.69 -4.25 -28.59
N PRO A 167 -1.36 -4.98 -27.66
CA PRO A 167 -1.47 -6.45 -27.74
C PRO A 167 -2.05 -7.00 -29.05
N ALA A 168 -2.76 -6.18 -29.82
CA ALA A 168 -3.32 -6.55 -31.11
C ALA A 168 -2.42 -6.17 -32.29
N GLY A 169 -1.18 -5.72 -32.04
CA GLY A 169 -0.23 -5.32 -33.07
C GLY A 169 -0.45 -3.91 -33.62
N ARG A 170 -1.27 -3.08 -32.97
CA ARG A 170 -1.60 -1.74 -33.48
C ARG A 170 -0.67 -0.69 -32.87
N PRO A 171 0.00 0.13 -33.70
CA PRO A 171 0.83 1.21 -33.18
C PRO A 171 -0.03 2.27 -32.48
N THR A 172 0.51 2.90 -31.44
CA THR A 172 -0.02 4.18 -30.96
C THR A 172 0.00 5.20 -32.10
N GLY A 173 -0.86 6.21 -31.99
CA GLY A 173 -0.57 7.49 -32.64
C GLY A 173 0.75 8.09 -32.13
N ASP A 174 0.92 9.38 -32.32
CA ASP A 174 2.15 10.15 -32.05
C ASP A 174 2.53 10.23 -30.55
N GLY A 175 1.76 9.57 -29.67
CA GLY A 175 1.84 9.69 -28.22
C GLY A 175 1.95 8.34 -27.51
N ARG A 176 2.60 8.38 -26.34
CA ARG A 176 2.70 7.26 -25.40
C ARG A 176 1.33 6.89 -24.84
N PRO A 177 1.07 5.63 -24.46
CA PRO A 177 -0.15 5.25 -23.76
C PRO A 177 -0.30 6.04 -22.45
N THR A 178 -1.36 6.84 -22.33
CA THR A 178 -1.68 7.58 -21.10
C THR A 178 -2.71 6.83 -20.27
N LYS A 179 -2.58 6.82 -18.94
CA LYS A 179 -3.66 6.31 -18.06
C LYS A 179 -4.93 7.14 -18.30
N GLY A 180 -6.00 6.49 -18.77
CA GLY A 180 -7.35 7.06 -18.76
C GLY A 180 -7.72 7.47 -17.33
N ARG A 181 -8.23 8.69 -17.18
CA ARG A 181 -8.67 9.25 -15.89
C ARG A 181 -9.86 8.49 -15.33
#